data_AF-A0A820YXP7-F1
#
_entry.id   AF-A0A820YXP7-F1
#
_cell.length_a   1.000
_cell.length_b   1.000
_cell.length_c   1.000
_cell.angle_alpha   90.00
_cell.angle_beta   90.00
_cell.angle_gamma   90.00
#
_symmetry.space_group_name_H-M   'P 1'
#
loop_
_entity.id
_entity.type
_entity.pdbx_description
1 polymer ?
#
loop_
_entity_poly.entity_id
_entity_poly.type
_entity_poly.pdbx_seq_one_letter_code
_entity_poly.pdbx_strand_id
1 'polypeptide(L)'
;MATISMNGTTKQKPCRNFKGYSYIKDRSTDTKTYWRCVNYLRDLCHSRLHTCIITNDVIKPPSEHTCKTDGPSLEIRKFNEELVHRARNTQEIPDIIVTNFYKALSDQGIARLPIRDNIKRRIRMVRKNKNIVNAPNDPNFTTIPTSLTKTVRDDMFLRCDTGPGDDRILIFASTEQLDILQSTDDFLVDGTFKVVPEIFYQVYIIHAVYRGHVVPVLYALLRRKNAATYENLVHEILRFAPNWNPVSIMLDFEQACIGAFDRSFPNVLLSGCYFHLRQSIHRKLQALGHQNKYENDPEFSHNIHKIAALAFIKPDDVVKAFEDLSINLDDEYQTILDYFEETYIGRLRANHTRRKATFTIDFWSMFHRTTQSLMRTNNSAEAYHRRINAIFQCSHPTLWVFLQKLIDEQNATHADIVHIRSGQVPKSKKKNERFEKRLLHLISNPHQNILTQLDSIANNITL
;
A
#
# COMPACT_ATOMS: atom_id res chain seq x y z
N MET A 1 -19.68 -6.60 29.67
CA MET A 1 -18.99 -5.30 29.81
C MET A 1 -20.04 -4.20 29.96
N ALA A 2 -19.96 -3.38 31.01
CA ALA A 2 -20.90 -2.27 31.22
C ALA A 2 -20.77 -1.23 30.10
N THR A 3 -21.88 -0.80 29.53
CA THR A 3 -21.92 0.17 28.42
C THR A 3 -22.46 1.49 28.97
N ILE A 4 -21.74 2.58 28.75
CA ILE A 4 -22.16 3.93 29.14
C ILE A 4 -23.12 4.46 28.05
N SER A 5 -24.37 4.75 28.40
CA SER A 5 -25.32 5.46 27.51
C SER A 5 -25.59 6.85 28.07
N MET A 6 -25.41 7.88 27.22
CA MET A 6 -25.81 9.25 27.52
C MET A 6 -27.28 9.45 27.14
N ASN A 7 -28.13 9.78 28.11
CA ASN A 7 -29.33 10.57 27.91
C ASN A 7 -29.34 11.66 28.98
N GLY A 8 -29.77 12.86 28.59
CA GLY A 8 -29.56 14.12 29.30
C GLY A 8 -30.03 14.14 30.77
N THR A 9 -29.35 15.03 31.51
CA THR A 9 -29.74 15.59 32.81
C THR A 9 -29.97 14.61 33.96
N THR A 10 -28.89 13.99 34.44
CA THR A 10 -28.49 13.82 35.87
C THR A 10 -27.29 12.86 35.96
N LYS A 11 -26.42 13.00 36.98
CA LYS A 11 -25.16 12.26 37.21
C LYS A 11 -25.13 10.83 36.60
N GLN A 12 -24.16 10.56 35.72
CA GLN A 12 -23.97 9.28 35.00
C GLN A 12 -23.87 8.09 35.96
N LYS A 13 -24.87 7.19 35.94
CA LYS A 13 -24.82 5.91 36.66
C LYS A 13 -24.45 4.77 35.69
N PRO A 14 -23.55 3.84 36.07
CA PRO A 14 -23.21 2.68 35.25
C PRO A 14 -24.45 1.89 34.81
N CYS A 15 -24.48 1.42 33.56
CA CYS A 15 -25.60 0.66 32.98
C CYS A 15 -25.16 -0.73 32.49
N ARG A 16 -26.05 -1.71 32.62
CA ARG A 16 -25.85 -3.12 32.25
C ARG A 16 -27.07 -3.68 31.54
N ASN A 17 -26.86 -4.40 30.43
CA ASN A 17 -27.91 -5.14 29.74
C ASN A 17 -27.90 -6.61 30.17
N PHE A 18 -29.07 -7.21 30.38
CA PHE A 18 -29.23 -8.64 30.67
C PHE A 18 -30.59 -9.18 30.20
N LYS A 19 -30.61 -10.32 29.49
CA LYS A 19 -31.80 -11.02 28.99
C LYS A 19 -32.91 -10.11 28.43
N GLY A 20 -32.54 -9.13 27.63
CA GLY A 20 -33.53 -8.28 26.98
C GLY A 20 -33.95 -7.01 27.72
N TYR A 21 -33.34 -6.70 28.87
CA TYR A 21 -33.66 -5.51 29.66
C TYR A 21 -32.40 -4.75 30.08
N SER A 22 -32.52 -3.44 30.29
CA SER A 22 -31.43 -2.55 30.73
C SER A 22 -31.58 -2.20 32.21
N TYR A 23 -30.45 -2.18 32.92
CA TYR A 23 -30.40 -1.91 34.35
C TYR A 23 -29.34 -0.86 34.67
N ILE A 24 -29.68 0.08 35.54
CA ILE A 24 -28.74 1.07 36.09
C ILE A 24 -28.25 0.63 37.47
N LYS A 25 -26.99 0.94 37.78
CA LYS A 25 -26.41 0.66 39.10
C LYS A 25 -27.19 1.43 40.16
N ASP A 26 -27.72 0.71 41.13
CA ASP A 26 -28.46 1.26 42.26
C ASP A 26 -27.51 1.47 43.45
N ARG A 27 -26.85 0.39 43.89
CA ARG A 27 -25.87 0.38 44.98
C ARG A 27 -24.86 -0.77 44.84
N SER A 28 -23.78 -0.75 45.60
CA SER A 28 -22.82 -1.86 45.71
C SER A 28 -22.43 -2.10 47.16
N THR A 29 -22.15 -3.36 47.49
CA THR A 29 -21.49 -3.83 48.71
C THR A 29 -20.10 -4.38 48.35
N ASP A 30 -19.33 -4.82 49.34
CA ASP A 30 -17.98 -5.37 49.14
C ASP A 30 -17.95 -6.61 48.24
N THR A 31 -19.07 -7.33 48.14
CA THR A 31 -19.16 -8.58 47.36
C THR A 31 -20.11 -8.51 46.17
N LYS A 32 -21.06 -7.55 46.14
CA LYS A 32 -22.17 -7.55 45.16
C LYS A 32 -22.47 -6.15 44.63
N THR A 33 -22.84 -6.07 43.36
CA THR A 33 -23.45 -4.88 42.76
C THR A 33 -24.93 -5.13 42.50
N TYR A 34 -25.76 -4.18 42.91
CA TYR A 34 -27.21 -4.18 42.74
C TYR A 34 -27.58 -3.27 41.57
N TRP A 35 -28.33 -3.82 40.63
CA TRP A 35 -28.81 -3.12 39.45
C TRP A 35 -30.34 -3.09 39.46
N ARG A 36 -30.93 -1.95 39.08
CA ARG A 36 -32.38 -1.76 38.97
C ARG A 36 -32.77 -1.45 37.53
N CYS A 37 -33.95 -1.89 37.11
CA CYS A 37 -34.45 -1.63 35.75
C CYS A 37 -34.44 -0.13 35.43
N VAL A 38 -34.04 0.23 34.21
CA VAL A 38 -34.06 1.63 33.74
C VAL A 38 -35.47 2.24 33.77
N ASN A 39 -36.50 1.41 33.59
CA ASN A 39 -37.89 1.80 33.58
C ASN A 39 -38.53 1.82 34.98
N TYR A 40 -37.73 1.71 36.05
CA TYR A 40 -38.22 1.73 37.43
C TYR A 40 -39.06 2.99 37.73
N LEU A 41 -38.63 4.16 37.26
CA LEU A 41 -39.36 5.42 37.51
C LEU A 41 -40.51 5.67 36.54
N ARG A 42 -40.44 5.11 35.32
CA ARG A 42 -41.41 5.39 34.25
C ARG A 42 -42.57 4.41 34.25
N ASP A 43 -42.25 3.12 34.39
CA ASP A 43 -43.20 2.01 34.25
C ASP A 43 -43.38 1.27 35.59
N LEU A 44 -42.88 1.83 36.70
CA LEU A 44 -42.84 1.19 38.03
C LEU A 44 -42.28 -0.24 37.98
N CYS A 45 -41.26 -0.46 37.12
CA CYS A 45 -40.66 -1.77 36.97
C CYS A 45 -39.65 -2.07 38.07
N HIS A 46 -40.05 -2.90 39.03
CA HIS A 46 -39.25 -3.26 40.20
C HIS A 46 -38.17 -4.32 39.94
N SER A 47 -37.95 -4.73 38.68
CA SER A 47 -36.97 -5.78 38.36
C SER A 47 -35.55 -5.38 38.73
N ARG A 48 -34.85 -6.29 39.43
CA ARG A 48 -33.47 -6.09 39.93
C ARG A 48 -32.55 -7.25 39.60
N LEU A 49 -31.36 -6.92 39.14
CA LEU A 49 -30.28 -7.87 38.80
C LEU A 49 -29.14 -7.70 39.80
N HIS A 50 -28.56 -8.79 40.32
CA HIS A 50 -27.40 -8.73 41.23
C HIS A 50 -26.20 -9.44 40.64
N THR A 51 -25.01 -8.83 40.74
CA THR A 51 -23.79 -9.38 40.14
C THR A 51 -22.62 -9.37 41.11
N CYS A 52 -21.67 -10.30 40.96
CA CYS A 52 -20.42 -10.30 41.73
C CYS A 52 -19.60 -9.07 41.37
N ILE A 53 -18.98 -8.41 42.36
CA ILE A 53 -18.15 -7.24 42.07
C ILE A 53 -16.81 -7.63 41.41
N ILE A 54 -16.29 -8.82 41.75
CA ILE A 54 -14.99 -9.33 41.28
C ILE A 54 -15.14 -10.00 39.90
N THR A 55 -15.99 -11.01 39.80
CA THR A 55 -16.13 -11.80 38.55
C THR A 55 -17.13 -11.19 37.57
N ASN A 56 -17.95 -10.23 38.02
CA ASN A 56 -19.02 -9.62 37.25
C ASN A 56 -20.15 -10.58 36.81
N ASP A 57 -20.14 -11.81 37.30
CA ASP A 57 -21.17 -12.82 37.00
C ASP A 57 -22.49 -12.52 37.69
N VAL A 58 -23.58 -13.06 37.13
CA VAL A 58 -24.92 -12.89 37.69
C VAL A 58 -25.07 -13.82 38.89
N ILE A 59 -25.19 -13.23 40.08
CA ILE A 59 -25.43 -13.96 41.34
C ILE A 59 -26.93 -14.15 41.56
N LYS A 60 -27.74 -13.16 41.18
CA LYS A 60 -29.21 -13.26 41.22
C LYS A 60 -29.78 -12.79 39.89
N PRO A 61 -30.47 -13.67 39.13
CA PRO A 61 -31.15 -13.27 37.93
C PRO A 61 -32.30 -12.30 38.26
N PRO A 62 -32.76 -11.52 37.28
CA PRO A 62 -33.80 -10.54 37.49
C PRO A 62 -35.14 -11.20 37.78
N SER A 63 -35.95 -10.54 38.62
CA SER A 63 -37.38 -10.85 38.73
C SER A 63 -38.11 -10.47 37.45
N GLU A 64 -39.34 -10.97 37.30
CA GLU A 64 -40.22 -10.64 36.17
C GLU A 64 -40.35 -9.12 35.97
N HIS A 65 -40.41 -8.73 34.70
CA HIS A 65 -40.55 -7.34 34.30
C HIS A 65 -42.01 -7.00 34.04
N THR A 66 -42.45 -5.89 34.62
CA THR A 66 -43.75 -5.28 34.31
C THR A 66 -43.66 -4.27 33.16
N CYS A 67 -42.45 -3.84 32.77
CA CYS A 67 -42.27 -2.92 31.65
C CYS A 67 -42.33 -3.64 30.29
N LYS A 68 -43.11 -3.08 29.36
CA LYS A 68 -43.17 -3.56 27.97
C LYS A 68 -41.92 -3.10 27.20
N THR A 69 -41.23 -4.02 26.53
CA THR A 69 -40.22 -3.68 25.52
C THR A 69 -40.90 -3.63 24.17
N ASP A 70 -40.90 -2.48 23.50
CA ASP A 70 -41.43 -2.38 22.14
C ASP A 70 -40.39 -2.85 21.09
N GLY A 71 -40.88 -3.26 19.92
CA GLY A 71 -40.05 -3.75 18.81
C GLY A 71 -38.92 -2.78 18.43
N PRO A 72 -39.20 -1.47 18.25
CA PRO A 72 -38.17 -0.51 17.89
C PRO A 72 -37.07 -0.34 18.96
N SER A 73 -37.38 -0.43 20.26
CA SER A 73 -36.34 -0.42 21.30
C SER A 73 -35.46 -1.67 21.30
N LEU A 74 -35.99 -2.83 20.89
CA LEU A 74 -35.19 -4.04 20.70
C LEU A 74 -34.25 -3.92 19.49
N GLU A 75 -34.72 -3.32 18.39
CA GLU A 75 -33.91 -3.03 17.19
C GLU A 75 -32.72 -2.13 17.51
N ILE A 76 -32.94 -1.00 18.19
CA ILE A 76 -31.87 -0.07 18.61
C ILE A 76 -30.85 -0.78 19.51
N ARG A 77 -31.29 -1.72 20.35
CA ARG A 77 -30.36 -2.43 21.23
C ARG A 77 -29.49 -3.40 20.44
N LYS A 78 -30.07 -4.22 19.56
CA LYS A 78 -29.32 -5.11 18.66
C LYS A 78 -28.32 -4.32 17.83
N PHE A 79 -28.77 -3.20 17.27
CA PHE A 79 -27.91 -2.25 16.56
C PHE A 79 -26.72 -1.79 17.42
N ASN A 80 -26.95 -1.35 18.67
CA ASN A 80 -25.86 -0.88 19.53
C ASN A 80 -24.88 -1.98 19.93
N GLU A 81 -25.36 -3.19 20.21
CA GLU A 81 -24.53 -4.34 20.57
C GLU A 81 -23.65 -4.75 19.39
N GLU A 82 -24.24 -4.85 18.20
CA GLU A 82 -23.52 -5.26 17.01
C GLU A 82 -22.64 -4.14 16.44
N LEU A 83 -23.04 -2.87 16.55
CA LEU A 83 -22.18 -1.72 16.25
C LEU A 83 -20.94 -1.72 17.12
N VAL A 84 -21.07 -1.97 18.44
CA VAL A 84 -19.91 -2.07 19.33
C VAL A 84 -19.07 -3.30 18.99
N HIS A 85 -19.70 -4.43 18.68
CA HIS A 85 -19.01 -5.65 18.27
C HIS A 85 -18.20 -5.44 16.98
N ARG A 86 -18.82 -4.97 15.89
CA ARG A 86 -18.15 -4.66 14.62
C ARG A 86 -17.13 -3.55 14.78
N ALA A 87 -17.45 -2.46 15.49
CA ALA A 87 -16.47 -1.41 15.76
C ALA A 87 -15.22 -1.93 16.49
N ARG A 88 -15.36 -2.94 17.37
CA ARG A 88 -14.22 -3.57 18.05
C ARG A 88 -13.50 -4.59 17.17
N ASN A 89 -14.23 -5.38 16.39
CA ASN A 89 -13.69 -6.60 15.78
C ASN A 89 -13.46 -6.48 14.26
N THR A 90 -13.95 -5.41 13.63
CA THR A 90 -13.80 -5.18 12.18
C THR A 90 -13.23 -3.79 11.90
N GLN A 91 -12.60 -3.65 10.74
CA GLN A 91 -12.04 -2.39 10.22
C GLN A 91 -12.89 -1.77 9.12
N GLU A 92 -14.16 -2.18 9.00
CA GLU A 92 -15.11 -1.62 8.03
C GLU A 92 -15.21 -0.09 8.17
N ILE A 93 -15.33 0.62 7.05
CA ILE A 93 -15.54 2.07 7.06
C ILE A 93 -16.82 2.36 7.85
N PRO A 94 -16.84 3.36 8.78
CA PRO A 94 -18.02 3.64 9.59
C PRO A 94 -19.30 3.84 8.75
N ASP A 95 -19.16 4.40 7.55
CA ASP A 95 -20.25 4.58 6.61
C ASP A 95 -20.86 3.24 6.14
N ILE A 96 -20.02 2.25 5.83
CA ILE A 96 -20.44 0.89 5.41
C ILE A 96 -21.17 0.20 6.56
N ILE A 97 -20.62 0.28 7.79
CA ILE A 97 -21.25 -0.31 8.98
C ILE A 97 -22.67 0.25 9.14
N VAL A 98 -22.80 1.58 9.15
CA VAL A 98 -24.10 2.23 9.36
C VAL A 98 -25.08 1.93 8.23
N THR A 99 -24.65 1.97 6.98
CA THR A 99 -25.51 1.68 5.82
C THR A 99 -26.00 0.23 5.81
N ASN A 100 -25.15 -0.73 6.17
CA ASN A 100 -25.56 -2.13 6.27
C ASN A 100 -26.59 -2.35 7.38
N PHE A 101 -26.49 -1.61 8.49
CA PHE A 101 -27.49 -1.67 9.55
C PHE A 101 -28.82 -1.02 9.17
N TYR A 102 -28.80 0.11 8.46
CA TYR A 102 -30.05 0.76 8.03
C TYR A 102 -30.90 -0.16 7.14
N LYS A 103 -30.28 -1.03 6.34
CA LYS A 103 -31.00 -2.05 5.54
C LYS A 103 -31.77 -3.08 6.37
N ALA A 104 -31.40 -3.27 7.64
CA ALA A 104 -31.96 -4.29 8.52
C ALA A 104 -32.91 -3.73 9.60
N LEU A 105 -33.16 -2.42 9.60
CA LEU A 105 -33.99 -1.74 10.60
C LEU A 105 -35.34 -1.31 10.00
N SER A 106 -36.37 -1.28 10.83
CA SER A 106 -37.65 -0.66 10.48
C SER A 106 -37.55 0.87 10.46
N ASP A 107 -38.48 1.55 9.77
CA ASP A 107 -38.56 3.02 9.78
C ASP A 107 -38.70 3.57 11.20
N GLN A 108 -39.46 2.89 12.07
CA GLN A 108 -39.61 3.26 13.47
C GLN A 108 -38.32 3.05 14.28
N GLY A 109 -37.51 2.05 13.93
CA GLY A 109 -36.17 1.84 14.49
C GLY A 109 -35.19 2.92 14.06
N ILE A 110 -35.17 3.27 12.77
CA ILE A 110 -34.34 4.34 12.20
C ILE A 110 -34.69 5.69 12.83
N ALA A 111 -35.97 6.02 12.97
CA ALA A 111 -36.44 7.28 13.55
C ALA A 111 -35.97 7.51 15.00
N ARG A 112 -35.63 6.44 15.72
CA ARG A 112 -35.16 6.49 17.11
C ARG A 112 -33.63 6.38 17.24
N LEU A 113 -32.90 6.22 16.14
CA LEU A 113 -31.44 6.22 16.16
C LEU A 113 -30.87 7.65 16.28
N PRO A 114 -29.67 7.79 16.87
CA PRO A 114 -28.93 9.05 16.79
C PRO A 114 -28.64 9.41 15.32
N ILE A 115 -28.46 10.71 15.04
CA ILE A 115 -28.06 11.19 13.72
C ILE A 115 -26.76 10.49 13.27
N ARG A 116 -26.67 10.18 11.98
CA ARG A 116 -25.60 9.38 11.34
C ARG A 116 -24.19 9.73 11.81
N ASP A 117 -23.88 11.02 11.97
CA ASP A 117 -22.55 11.46 12.39
C ASP A 117 -22.22 11.14 13.85
N ASN A 118 -23.21 11.15 14.74
CA ASN A 118 -23.05 10.73 16.13
C ASN A 118 -22.74 9.23 16.23
N ILE A 119 -23.37 8.44 15.37
CA ILE A 119 -23.10 7.00 15.25
C ILE A 119 -21.67 6.76 14.77
N LYS A 120 -21.23 7.46 13.71
CA LYS A 120 -19.84 7.40 13.21
C LYS A 120 -18.83 7.82 14.28
N ARG A 121 -19.11 8.91 14.99
CA ARG A 121 -18.27 9.38 16.11
C ARG A 121 -18.16 8.32 17.19
N ARG A 122 -19.26 7.64 17.53
CA ARG A 122 -19.27 6.55 18.50
C ARG A 122 -18.45 5.34 18.04
N ILE A 123 -18.53 4.95 16.77
CA ILE A 123 -17.67 3.90 16.19
C ILE A 123 -16.20 4.27 16.38
N ARG A 124 -15.82 5.51 16.06
CA ARG A 124 -14.44 6.02 16.25
C ARG A 124 -14.02 5.97 17.72
N MET A 125 -14.88 6.38 18.66
CA MET A 125 -14.59 6.32 20.09
C MET A 125 -14.44 4.88 20.61
N VAL A 126 -15.28 3.96 20.15
CA VAL A 126 -15.19 2.54 20.53
C VAL A 126 -13.90 1.92 20.00
N ARG A 127 -13.50 2.26 18.77
CA ARG A 127 -12.21 1.86 18.19
C ARG A 127 -11.02 2.43 18.97
N LYS A 128 -11.12 3.70 19.38
CA LYS A 128 -10.09 4.37 20.20
C LYS A 128 -9.94 3.77 21.60
N ASN A 129 -11.01 3.19 22.15
CA ASN A 129 -11.03 2.59 23.50
C ASN A 129 -10.74 1.07 23.52
N LYS A 130 -10.27 0.48 22.42
CA LYS A 130 -9.69 -0.87 22.45
C LYS A 130 -8.35 -0.76 23.20
N ASN A 131 -7.97 -1.75 24.01
CA ASN A 131 -6.66 -1.86 24.68
C ASN A 131 -5.50 -2.07 23.69
N ILE A 132 -5.47 -1.29 22.62
CA ILE A 132 -4.32 -1.05 21.76
C ILE A 132 -3.84 0.30 22.26
N VAL A 133 -2.59 0.37 22.73
CA VAL A 133 -1.91 1.66 22.96
C VAL A 133 -2.25 2.57 21.78
N ASN A 134 -2.77 3.79 22.01
CA ASN A 134 -3.14 4.64 20.87
C ASN A 134 -1.98 4.70 19.89
N ALA A 135 -2.27 4.60 18.59
CA ALA A 135 -1.24 4.76 17.58
C ALA A 135 -0.56 6.12 17.78
N PRO A 136 0.78 6.16 17.74
CA PRO A 136 1.49 7.41 17.84
C PRO A 136 1.12 8.26 16.65
N ASN A 137 0.79 9.51 16.93
CA ASN A 137 0.70 10.57 15.93
C ASN A 137 1.97 11.44 15.95
N ASP A 138 2.90 11.15 16.86
CA ASP A 138 4.22 11.78 16.96
C ASP A 138 5.26 10.81 16.37
N PRO A 139 6.05 11.22 15.37
CA PRO A 139 7.10 10.37 14.79
C PRO A 139 8.20 9.98 15.79
N ASN A 140 8.33 10.65 16.92
CA ASN A 140 9.32 10.37 17.97
C ASN A 140 8.87 9.32 18.99
N PHE A 141 7.83 8.54 18.69
CA PHE A 141 7.37 7.46 19.56
C PHE A 141 8.48 6.44 19.84
N THR A 142 8.59 5.95 21.08
CA THR A 142 9.72 5.11 21.50
C THR A 142 9.43 3.62 21.49
N THR A 143 8.16 3.20 21.42
CA THR A 143 7.80 1.79 21.62
C THR A 143 6.81 1.30 20.57
N ILE A 144 7.16 0.20 19.91
CA ILE A 144 6.26 -0.60 19.08
C ILE A 144 5.77 -1.79 19.92
N PRO A 145 4.46 -2.04 20.04
CA PRO A 145 3.95 -3.22 20.73
C PRO A 145 4.56 -4.51 20.18
N THR A 146 5.01 -5.41 21.04
CA THR A 146 5.68 -6.67 20.64
C THR A 146 4.83 -7.49 19.66
N SER A 147 3.51 -7.48 19.81
CA SER A 147 2.58 -8.15 18.90
C SER A 147 2.63 -7.62 17.45
N LEU A 148 3.13 -6.41 17.23
CA LEU A 148 3.30 -5.78 15.92
C LEU A 148 4.74 -5.88 15.39
N THR A 149 5.63 -6.52 16.14
CA THR A 149 7.03 -6.77 15.74
C THR A 149 7.23 -8.17 15.17
N LYS A 150 6.20 -9.02 15.21
CA LYS A 150 6.25 -10.43 14.81
C LYS A 150 5.19 -10.76 13.76
N THR A 151 5.42 -11.83 13.01
CA THR A 151 4.45 -12.37 12.03
C THR A 151 3.29 -13.07 12.74
N VAL A 152 2.26 -13.47 11.98
CA VAL A 152 1.17 -14.34 12.49
C VAL A 152 1.69 -15.69 13.01
N ARG A 153 2.88 -16.11 12.55
CA ARG A 153 3.55 -17.36 12.95
C ARG A 153 4.54 -17.19 14.11
N ASP A 154 4.54 -16.03 14.76
CA ASP A 154 5.44 -15.65 15.86
C ASP A 154 6.92 -15.50 15.48
N ASP A 155 7.24 -15.43 14.18
CA ASP A 155 8.58 -15.11 13.70
C ASP A 155 8.86 -13.62 13.88
N MET A 156 10.12 -13.27 14.17
CA MET A 156 10.54 -11.87 14.15
C MET A 156 10.22 -11.27 12.77
N PHE A 157 9.63 -10.07 12.74
CA PHE A 157 9.26 -9.38 11.50
C PHE A 157 9.88 -7.98 11.41
N LEU A 158 9.80 -7.17 12.47
CA LEU A 158 10.56 -5.92 12.57
C LEU A 158 12.05 -6.26 12.70
N ARG A 159 12.86 -5.90 11.70
CA ARG A 159 14.31 -6.16 11.63
C ARG A 159 15.14 -4.98 12.09
N CYS A 160 14.68 -3.77 11.82
CA CYS A 160 15.38 -2.55 12.21
C CYS A 160 14.40 -1.44 12.56
N ASP A 161 14.74 -0.70 13.61
CA ASP A 161 14.17 0.60 13.97
C ASP A 161 15.36 1.51 14.31
N THR A 162 15.65 2.48 13.45
CA THR A 162 16.79 3.40 13.66
C THR A 162 16.57 4.39 14.81
N GLY A 163 15.40 4.33 15.45
CA GLY A 163 15.05 5.12 16.62
C GLY A 163 14.33 6.43 16.28
N PRO A 164 13.77 7.11 17.30
CA PRO A 164 13.12 8.41 17.15
C PRO A 164 14.01 9.42 16.43
N GLY A 165 13.43 10.18 15.49
CA GLY A 165 14.16 11.19 14.74
C GLY A 165 13.56 11.42 13.36
N ASP A 166 14.03 12.48 12.72
CA ASP A 166 13.54 12.92 11.40
C ASP A 166 13.89 11.99 10.24
N ASP A 167 14.88 11.13 10.45
CA ASP A 167 15.34 10.14 9.47
C ASP A 167 15.08 8.71 9.94
N ARG A 168 14.08 8.52 10.83
CA ARG A 168 13.69 7.21 11.32
C ARG A 168 13.28 6.28 10.18
N ILE A 169 13.82 5.06 10.22
CA ILE A 169 13.52 3.97 9.30
C ILE A 169 13.02 2.80 10.13
N LEU A 170 11.88 2.23 9.73
CA LEU A 170 11.43 0.92 10.23
C LEU A 170 11.51 -0.08 9.09
N ILE A 171 12.20 -1.20 9.30
CA ILE A 171 12.38 -2.24 8.27
C ILE A 171 11.74 -3.54 8.73
N PHE A 172 10.91 -4.13 7.87
CA PHE A 172 10.17 -5.35 8.12
C PHE A 172 10.47 -6.41 7.05
N ALA A 173 10.87 -7.59 7.50
CA ALA A 173 11.06 -8.78 6.67
C ALA A 173 11.01 -10.02 7.56
N SER A 174 10.32 -11.08 7.15
CA SER A 174 10.41 -12.38 7.83
C SER A 174 11.74 -13.08 7.49
N THR A 175 12.10 -14.13 8.24
CA THR A 175 13.32 -14.89 7.96
C THR A 175 13.28 -15.51 6.56
N GLU A 176 12.14 -16.11 6.17
CA GLU A 176 11.93 -16.64 4.83
C GLU A 176 12.12 -15.57 3.74
N GLN A 177 11.65 -14.34 3.97
CA GLN A 177 11.84 -13.25 3.02
C GLN A 177 13.31 -12.81 2.92
N LEU A 178 14.05 -12.80 4.04
CA LEU A 178 15.50 -12.54 4.04
C LEU A 178 16.30 -13.64 3.35
N ASP A 179 15.88 -14.89 3.47
CA ASP A 179 16.50 -16.01 2.75
C ASP A 179 16.32 -15.83 1.24
N ILE A 180 15.12 -15.41 0.79
CA ILE A 180 14.86 -15.09 -0.62
C ILE A 180 15.66 -13.87 -1.06
N LEU A 181 15.73 -12.81 -0.25
CA LEU A 181 16.52 -11.61 -0.51
C LEU A 181 18.00 -11.94 -0.78
N GLN A 182 18.58 -12.86 -0.01
CA GLN A 182 20.00 -13.23 -0.13
C GLN A 182 20.28 -14.29 -1.21
N SER A 183 19.25 -14.95 -1.75
CA SER A 183 19.40 -16.04 -2.73
C SER A 183 18.83 -15.72 -4.12
N THR A 184 18.29 -14.52 -4.32
CA THR A 184 17.73 -14.07 -5.60
C THR A 184 18.65 -13.05 -6.26
N ASP A 185 18.73 -13.08 -7.59
CA ASP A 185 19.62 -12.23 -8.38
C ASP A 185 18.96 -10.92 -8.82
N ASP A 186 17.65 -10.96 -9.11
CA ASP A 186 16.90 -9.87 -9.73
C ASP A 186 15.89 -9.24 -8.76
N PHE A 187 15.90 -7.91 -8.68
CA PHE A 187 15.02 -7.16 -7.81
C PHE A 187 14.29 -6.03 -8.54
N LEU A 188 13.10 -5.71 -8.04
CA LEU A 188 12.35 -4.50 -8.36
C LEU A 188 12.18 -3.72 -7.06
N VAL A 189 12.50 -2.43 -7.08
CA VAL A 189 12.37 -1.61 -5.87
C VAL A 189 11.58 -0.36 -6.18
N ASP A 190 10.57 -0.09 -5.35
CA ASP A 190 9.62 0.98 -5.59
C ASP A 190 9.04 1.55 -4.29
N GLY A 191 8.73 2.84 -4.32
CA GLY A 191 8.13 3.58 -3.22
C GLY A 191 6.65 3.86 -3.47
N THR A 192 5.81 3.77 -2.45
CA THR A 192 4.40 4.15 -2.54
C THR A 192 3.98 5.12 -1.43
N PHE A 193 3.14 6.09 -1.83
CA PHE A 193 2.74 7.24 -1.00
C PHE A 193 1.27 7.19 -0.57
N LYS A 194 0.45 6.34 -1.20
CA LYS A 194 -1.02 6.38 -1.04
C LYS A 194 -1.48 5.77 0.28
N VAL A 195 -0.77 4.76 0.76
CA VAL A 195 -1.08 4.03 1.98
C VAL A 195 0.16 4.01 2.85
N VAL A 196 0.33 5.11 3.57
CA VAL A 196 1.42 5.32 4.51
C VAL A 196 0.86 6.02 5.75
N PRO A 197 1.27 5.62 6.98
CA PRO A 197 0.92 6.36 8.18
C PRO A 197 1.40 7.81 8.09
N GLU A 198 0.62 8.78 8.58
CA GLU A 198 0.93 10.22 8.44
C GLU A 198 2.31 10.64 8.97
N ILE A 199 2.84 9.89 9.94
CA ILE A 199 4.17 10.11 10.54
C ILE A 199 5.34 9.68 9.63
N PHE A 200 5.07 8.96 8.54
CA PHE A 200 6.03 8.52 7.53
C PHE A 200 5.67 9.09 6.16
N TYR A 201 6.69 9.30 5.32
CA TYR A 201 6.52 9.89 3.99
C TYR A 201 6.17 8.85 2.93
N GLN A 202 6.79 7.67 3.01
CA GLN A 202 6.56 6.59 2.05
C GLN A 202 6.75 5.20 2.67
N VAL A 203 6.12 4.22 2.01
CA VAL A 203 6.46 2.81 2.16
C VAL A 203 7.33 2.44 0.97
N TYR A 204 8.54 1.95 1.24
CA TYR A 204 9.49 1.51 0.25
C TYR A 204 9.56 -0.02 0.26
N ILE A 205 9.41 -0.66 -0.90
CA ILE A 205 9.25 -2.12 -0.99
C ILE A 205 10.28 -2.70 -1.96
N ILE A 206 11.05 -3.68 -1.47
CA ILE A 206 11.93 -4.50 -2.31
C ILE A 206 11.17 -5.77 -2.68
N HIS A 207 11.04 -6.01 -3.97
CA HIS A 207 10.50 -7.24 -4.53
C HIS A 207 11.62 -8.06 -5.16
N ALA A 208 11.65 -9.36 -4.88
CA ALA A 208 12.56 -10.31 -5.51
C ALA A 208 11.84 -11.03 -6.66
N VAL A 209 12.55 -11.31 -7.76
CA VAL A 209 12.06 -12.21 -8.82
C VAL A 209 12.38 -13.66 -8.44
N TYR A 210 11.67 -14.18 -7.44
CA TYR A 210 11.87 -15.53 -6.93
C TYR A 210 11.24 -16.57 -7.86
N ARG A 211 12.08 -17.42 -8.47
CA ARG A 211 11.67 -18.50 -9.40
C ARG A 211 10.76 -18.00 -10.54
N GLY A 212 11.07 -16.82 -11.10
CA GLY A 212 10.29 -16.21 -12.18
C GLY A 212 9.03 -15.46 -11.72
N HIS A 213 8.80 -15.33 -10.41
CA HIS A 213 7.65 -14.63 -9.84
C HIS A 213 8.09 -13.49 -8.94
N VAL A 214 7.39 -12.37 -9.02
CA VAL A 214 7.68 -11.19 -8.20
C VAL A 214 7.01 -11.35 -6.84
N VAL A 215 7.82 -11.37 -5.78
CA VAL A 215 7.34 -11.44 -4.39
C VAL A 215 7.96 -10.32 -3.56
N PRO A 216 7.20 -9.63 -2.71
CA PRO A 216 7.76 -8.64 -1.79
C PRO A 216 8.59 -9.35 -0.71
N VAL A 217 9.82 -8.92 -0.51
CA VAL A 217 10.76 -9.52 0.46
C VAL A 217 11.17 -8.56 1.56
N LEU A 218 10.91 -7.26 1.40
CA LEU A 218 11.23 -6.27 2.43
C LEU A 218 10.33 -5.06 2.30
N TYR A 219 9.89 -4.54 3.44
CA TYR A 219 9.12 -3.31 3.55
C TYR A 219 9.85 -2.34 4.46
N ALA A 220 9.97 -1.08 4.04
CA ALA A 220 10.58 -0.02 4.84
C ALA A 220 9.66 1.18 4.92
N LEU A 221 9.41 1.69 6.14
CA LEU A 221 8.76 2.98 6.35
C LEU A 221 9.84 4.06 6.44
N LEU A 222 9.79 5.03 5.53
CA LEU A 222 10.78 6.11 5.43
C LEU A 222 10.11 7.47 5.71
N ARG A 223 10.78 8.32 6.51
CA ARG A 223 10.31 9.70 6.78
C ARG A 223 10.73 10.71 5.71
N ARG A 224 11.69 10.37 4.85
CA ARG A 224 12.19 11.24 3.78
C ARG A 224 12.49 10.43 2.50
N LYS A 225 12.81 11.15 1.43
CA LYS A 225 13.19 10.61 0.11
C LYS A 225 14.46 11.27 -0.44
N ASN A 226 15.48 11.40 0.40
CA ASN A 226 16.77 11.99 0.02
C ASN A 226 17.86 10.92 -0.01
N ALA A 227 19.03 11.26 -0.56
CA ALA A 227 20.12 10.32 -0.75
C ALA A 227 20.57 9.66 0.56
N ALA A 228 20.72 10.44 1.64
CA ALA A 228 21.12 9.94 2.95
C ALA A 228 20.13 8.91 3.52
N THR A 229 18.82 9.11 3.32
CA THR A 229 17.81 8.14 3.75
C THR A 229 17.94 6.81 3.01
N TYR A 230 18.16 6.82 1.70
CA TYR A 230 18.31 5.57 0.94
C TYR A 230 19.64 4.88 1.23
N GLU A 231 20.72 5.63 1.40
CA GLU A 231 22.02 5.08 1.82
C GLU A 231 21.89 4.40 3.19
N ASN A 232 21.25 5.07 4.15
CA ASN A 232 21.02 4.49 5.47
C ASN A 232 20.09 3.27 5.40
N LEU A 233 19.07 3.30 4.54
CA LEU A 233 18.22 2.12 4.30
C LEU A 233 19.05 0.93 3.84
N VAL A 234 19.86 1.08 2.79
CA VAL A 234 20.67 -0.03 2.27
C VAL A 234 21.72 -0.48 3.29
N HIS A 235 22.34 0.46 4.00
CA HIS A 235 23.27 0.16 5.09
C HIS A 235 22.62 -0.71 6.17
N GLU A 236 21.44 -0.32 6.66
CA GLU A 236 20.72 -1.09 7.69
C GLU A 236 20.28 -2.46 7.17
N ILE A 237 19.89 -2.59 5.90
CA ILE A 237 19.58 -3.90 5.29
C ILE A 237 20.79 -4.81 5.31
N LEU A 238 21.96 -4.32 4.89
CA LEU A 238 23.20 -5.11 4.85
C LEU A 238 23.67 -5.57 6.23
N ARG A 239 23.27 -4.90 7.32
CA ARG A 239 23.60 -5.34 8.69
C ARG A 239 22.93 -6.67 9.07
N PHE A 240 21.71 -6.93 8.61
CA PHE A 240 20.98 -8.17 8.91
C PHE A 240 20.81 -9.11 7.70
N ALA A 241 21.19 -8.67 6.50
CA ALA A 241 21.26 -9.48 5.28
C ALA A 241 22.61 -9.26 4.56
N PRO A 242 23.75 -9.61 5.19
CA PRO A 242 25.08 -9.30 4.66
C PRO A 242 25.43 -10.05 3.37
N ASN A 243 24.72 -11.15 3.06
CA ASN A 243 24.94 -11.90 1.82
C ASN A 243 24.03 -11.44 0.68
N TRP A 244 23.28 -10.34 0.86
CA TRP A 244 22.48 -9.80 -0.24
C TRP A 244 23.41 -9.24 -1.30
N ASN A 245 23.51 -9.96 -2.43
CA ASN A 245 24.38 -9.62 -3.55
C ASN A 245 23.58 -9.67 -4.86
N PRO A 246 22.79 -8.62 -5.15
CA PRO A 246 21.95 -8.58 -6.33
C PRO A 246 22.78 -8.52 -7.62
N VAL A 247 22.32 -9.19 -8.67
CA VAL A 247 22.88 -9.09 -10.03
C VAL A 247 22.21 -7.94 -10.79
N SER A 248 20.90 -7.75 -10.63
CA SER A 248 20.16 -6.65 -11.25
C SER A 248 19.12 -6.04 -10.33
N ILE A 249 18.99 -4.72 -10.40
CA ILE A 249 17.94 -3.98 -9.69
C ILE A 249 17.25 -3.05 -10.68
N MET A 250 15.93 -3.15 -10.76
CA MET A 250 15.09 -2.19 -11.45
C MET A 250 14.54 -1.15 -10.47
N LEU A 251 14.73 0.12 -10.81
CA LEU A 251 14.38 1.28 -9.99
C LEU A 251 13.45 2.24 -10.76
N ASP A 252 12.82 3.16 -10.03
CA ASP A 252 12.27 4.38 -10.63
C ASP A 252 13.39 5.39 -10.95
N PHE A 253 13.05 6.42 -11.73
CA PHE A 253 13.93 7.50 -12.19
C PHE A 253 14.19 8.52 -11.06
N GLU A 254 14.61 8.04 -9.89
CA GLU A 254 14.93 8.85 -8.71
C GLU A 254 16.45 8.82 -8.43
N GLN A 255 17.14 9.92 -8.74
CA GLN A 255 18.61 10.00 -8.64
C GLN A 255 19.16 9.68 -7.26
N ALA A 256 18.48 10.10 -6.20
CA ALA A 256 18.89 9.83 -4.81
C ALA A 256 18.91 8.33 -4.51
N CYS A 257 17.88 7.62 -4.96
CA CYS A 257 17.75 6.17 -4.84
C CYS A 257 18.79 5.45 -5.70
N ILE A 258 18.88 5.80 -7.00
CA ILE A 258 19.85 5.21 -7.93
C ILE A 258 21.27 5.33 -7.38
N GLY A 259 21.66 6.52 -6.91
CA GLY A 259 22.99 6.74 -6.35
C GLY A 259 23.26 5.93 -5.09
N ALA A 260 22.27 5.71 -4.23
CA ALA A 260 22.44 4.92 -3.01
C ALA A 260 22.70 3.43 -3.33
N PHE A 261 21.95 2.86 -4.28
CA PHE A 261 22.16 1.48 -4.72
C PHE A 261 23.47 1.31 -5.48
N ASP A 262 23.83 2.26 -6.35
CA ASP A 262 25.09 2.26 -7.11
C ASP A 262 26.31 2.25 -6.20
N ARG A 263 26.31 3.09 -5.16
CA ARG A 263 27.38 3.13 -4.15
C ARG A 263 27.45 1.86 -3.31
N SER A 264 26.31 1.25 -3.02
CA SER A 264 26.24 0.06 -2.16
C SER A 264 26.56 -1.23 -2.91
N PHE A 265 26.30 -1.27 -4.22
CA PHE A 265 26.48 -2.44 -5.08
C PHE A 265 27.18 -2.04 -6.39
N PRO A 266 28.51 -1.82 -6.40
CA PRO A 266 29.22 -1.26 -7.55
C PRO A 266 29.20 -2.15 -8.81
N ASN A 267 28.87 -3.44 -8.67
CA ASN A 267 28.82 -4.40 -9.79
C ASN A 267 27.39 -4.77 -10.21
N VAL A 268 26.37 -4.13 -9.64
CA VAL A 268 24.98 -4.46 -9.95
C VAL A 268 24.54 -3.80 -11.24
N LEU A 269 23.73 -4.51 -12.05
CA LEU A 269 23.06 -3.90 -13.19
C LEU A 269 21.85 -3.10 -12.73
N LEU A 270 22.05 -1.80 -12.50
CA LEU A 270 20.96 -0.85 -12.27
C LEU A 270 20.24 -0.50 -13.56
N SER A 271 18.92 -0.49 -13.50
CA SER A 271 18.07 -0.20 -14.66
C SER A 271 16.82 0.57 -14.27
N GLY A 272 16.40 1.49 -15.13
CA GLY A 272 15.13 2.19 -15.01
C GLY A 272 13.97 1.31 -15.45
N CYS A 273 12.80 1.47 -14.85
CA CYS A 273 11.59 0.79 -15.29
C CYS A 273 11.04 1.38 -16.60
N TYR A 274 10.77 0.55 -17.62
CA TYR A 274 10.20 1.02 -18.89
C TYR A 274 8.82 1.68 -18.74
N PHE A 275 8.03 1.25 -17.75
CA PHE A 275 6.76 1.92 -17.44
C PHE A 275 6.99 3.38 -17.01
N HIS A 276 7.97 3.64 -16.13
CA HIS A 276 8.26 5.00 -15.67
C HIS A 276 8.87 5.88 -16.76
N LEU A 277 9.69 5.30 -17.66
CA LEU A 277 10.17 5.99 -18.86
C LEU A 277 8.99 6.47 -19.72
N ARG A 278 8.08 5.56 -20.08
CA ARG A 278 6.87 5.91 -20.86
C ARG A 278 5.99 6.92 -20.14
N GLN A 279 5.81 6.76 -18.83
CA GLN A 279 5.05 7.69 -18.01
C GLN A 279 5.68 9.10 -17.98
N SER A 280 7.01 9.21 -18.03
CA SER A 280 7.70 10.51 -18.11
C SER A 280 7.41 11.22 -19.44
N ILE A 281 7.46 10.48 -20.55
CA ILE A 281 7.11 10.97 -21.90
C ILE A 281 5.65 11.43 -21.91
N HIS A 282 4.74 10.62 -21.37
CA HIS A 282 3.32 10.97 -21.32
C HIS A 282 3.04 12.20 -20.45
N ARG A 283 3.66 12.31 -19.27
CA ARG A 283 3.56 13.52 -18.43
C ARG A 283 4.09 14.76 -19.14
N LYS A 284 5.16 14.64 -19.93
CA LYS A 284 5.68 15.75 -20.74
C LYS A 284 4.67 16.16 -21.81
N LEU A 285 4.06 15.22 -22.53
CA LEU A 285 3.01 15.51 -23.51
C LEU A 285 1.82 16.26 -22.88
N GLN A 286 1.38 15.83 -21.69
CA GLN A 286 0.32 16.51 -20.94
C GLN A 286 0.70 17.95 -20.59
N ALA A 287 1.93 18.17 -20.11
CA ALA A 287 2.44 19.50 -19.78
C ALA A 287 2.54 20.43 -21.00
N LEU A 288 2.75 19.86 -22.20
CA LEU A 288 2.76 20.60 -23.47
C LEU A 288 1.36 20.80 -24.07
N GLY A 289 0.30 20.24 -23.46
CA GLY A 289 -1.07 20.33 -23.98
C GLY A 289 -1.35 19.40 -25.17
N HIS A 290 -0.49 18.42 -25.45
CA HIS A 290 -0.63 17.51 -26.60
C HIS A 290 -1.47 16.26 -26.32
N GLN A 291 -2.17 16.18 -25.17
CA GLN A 291 -2.98 15.01 -24.81
C GLN A 291 -4.04 14.69 -25.86
N ASN A 292 -4.82 15.68 -26.28
CA ASN A 292 -5.90 15.49 -27.26
C ASN A 292 -5.34 15.03 -28.61
N LYS A 293 -4.23 15.64 -29.07
CA LYS A 293 -3.57 15.23 -30.32
C LYS A 293 -3.07 13.80 -30.22
N TYR A 294 -2.38 13.44 -29.14
CA TYR A 294 -1.91 12.07 -28.90
C TYR A 294 -3.03 11.02 -28.92
N GLU A 295 -4.23 11.36 -28.45
CA GLU A 295 -5.38 10.44 -28.44
C GLU A 295 -6.09 10.32 -29.80
N ASN A 296 -6.07 11.38 -30.62
CA ASN A 296 -6.91 11.48 -31.83
C ASN A 296 -6.11 11.49 -33.14
N ASP A 297 -4.79 11.61 -33.09
CA ASP A 297 -3.89 11.61 -34.25
C ASP A 297 -2.98 10.38 -34.20
N PRO A 298 -3.26 9.34 -35.01
CA PRO A 298 -2.46 8.12 -35.04
C PRO A 298 -1.01 8.33 -35.45
N GLU A 299 -0.74 9.27 -36.36
CA GLU A 299 0.61 9.56 -36.84
C GLU A 299 1.44 10.23 -35.74
N PHE A 300 0.85 11.22 -35.07
CA PHE A 300 1.45 11.84 -33.90
C PHE A 300 1.74 10.81 -32.82
N SER A 301 0.75 9.99 -32.47
CA SER A 301 0.89 8.93 -31.46
C SER A 301 2.04 7.96 -31.80
N HIS A 302 2.11 7.53 -33.06
CA HIS A 302 3.14 6.63 -33.55
C HIS A 302 4.54 7.25 -33.49
N ASN A 303 4.69 8.53 -33.85
CA ASN A 303 5.97 9.23 -33.73
C ASN A 303 6.42 9.39 -32.27
N ILE A 304 5.50 9.59 -31.32
CA ILE A 304 5.83 9.51 -29.89
C ILE A 304 6.25 8.08 -29.50
N HIS A 305 5.61 7.04 -30.05
CA HIS A 305 6.04 5.65 -29.81
C HIS A 305 7.46 5.38 -30.33
N LYS A 306 7.90 6.01 -31.43
CA LYS A 306 9.30 5.92 -31.90
C LYS A 306 10.29 6.48 -30.89
N ILE A 307 9.95 7.57 -30.21
CA ILE A 307 10.80 8.13 -29.13
C ILE A 307 10.93 7.10 -28.00
N ALA A 308 9.82 6.46 -27.59
CA ALA A 308 9.85 5.41 -26.57
C ALA A 308 10.58 4.13 -27.06
N ALA A 309 10.52 3.83 -28.36
CA ALA A 309 11.17 2.69 -28.99
C ALA A 309 12.71 2.77 -28.94
N LEU A 310 13.29 3.97 -28.77
CA LEU A 310 14.74 4.14 -28.56
C LEU A 310 15.26 3.28 -27.40
N ALA A 311 14.43 2.96 -26.40
CA ALA A 311 14.83 2.09 -25.28
C ALA A 311 15.19 0.66 -25.73
N PHE A 312 14.75 0.23 -26.91
CA PHE A 312 15.01 -1.10 -27.44
C PHE A 312 16.07 -1.13 -28.53
N ILE A 313 16.71 0.01 -28.82
CA ILE A 313 17.87 0.09 -29.68
C ILE A 313 19.11 -0.28 -28.87
N LYS A 314 20.09 -0.90 -29.53
CA LYS A 314 21.38 -1.23 -28.92
C LYS A 314 22.02 0.06 -28.38
N PRO A 315 22.53 0.09 -27.13
CA PRO A 315 23.05 1.31 -26.51
C PRO A 315 24.00 2.15 -27.39
N ASP A 316 24.92 1.49 -28.07
CA ASP A 316 25.90 2.13 -28.98
C ASP A 316 25.24 2.89 -30.15
N ASP A 317 24.06 2.43 -30.60
CA ASP A 317 23.35 2.97 -31.76
C ASP A 317 22.26 3.98 -31.36
N VAL A 318 21.95 4.13 -30.06
CA VAL A 318 20.84 4.98 -29.56
C VAL A 318 21.03 6.44 -29.95
N VAL A 319 22.25 6.97 -29.84
CA VAL A 319 22.53 8.38 -30.17
C VAL A 319 22.26 8.65 -31.65
N LYS A 320 22.76 7.76 -32.53
CA LYS A 320 22.52 7.84 -33.96
C LYS A 320 21.02 7.70 -34.28
N ALA A 321 20.35 6.74 -33.64
CA ALA A 321 18.91 6.53 -33.81
C ALA A 321 18.10 7.79 -33.45
N PHE A 322 18.49 8.47 -32.37
CA PHE A 322 17.86 9.71 -31.94
C PHE A 322 18.11 10.84 -32.94
N GLU A 323 19.35 11.03 -33.39
CA GLU A 323 19.70 12.05 -34.39
C GLU A 323 18.94 11.84 -35.70
N ASP A 324 18.95 10.61 -36.23
CA ASP A 324 18.22 10.24 -37.44
C ASP A 324 16.72 10.48 -37.26
N LEU A 325 16.15 10.13 -36.10
CA LEU A 325 14.73 10.37 -35.80
C LEU A 325 14.42 11.87 -35.73
N SER A 326 15.24 12.66 -35.04
CA SER A 326 15.04 14.11 -34.88
C SER A 326 15.08 14.87 -36.20
N ILE A 327 15.92 14.47 -37.16
CA ILE A 327 16.00 15.12 -38.48
C ILE A 327 14.75 14.82 -39.34
N ASN A 328 14.11 13.67 -39.11
CA ASN A 328 12.97 13.20 -39.91
C ASN A 328 11.61 13.50 -39.27
N LEU A 329 11.58 14.15 -38.10
CA LEU A 329 10.35 14.60 -37.45
C LEU A 329 10.18 16.10 -37.63
N ASP A 330 8.94 16.53 -37.85
CA ASP A 330 8.60 17.94 -38.03
C ASP A 330 8.84 18.77 -36.76
N ASP A 331 8.92 20.09 -36.92
CA ASP A 331 9.17 21.07 -35.85
C ASP A 331 8.20 20.94 -34.66
N GLU A 332 7.00 20.39 -34.88
CA GLU A 332 6.03 20.17 -33.82
C GLU A 332 6.50 19.16 -32.73
N TYR A 333 7.44 18.27 -33.04
CA TYR A 333 8.02 17.33 -32.08
C TYR A 333 9.24 17.91 -31.34
N GLN A 334 9.75 19.07 -31.77
CA GLN A 334 11.02 19.59 -31.29
C GLN A 334 11.05 19.76 -29.77
N THR A 335 9.95 20.22 -29.16
CA THR A 335 9.91 20.44 -27.70
C THR A 335 10.00 19.14 -26.90
N ILE A 336 9.43 18.04 -27.40
CA ILE A 336 9.55 16.74 -26.72
C ILE A 336 10.91 16.09 -27.01
N LEU A 337 11.44 16.27 -28.22
CA LEU A 337 12.79 15.81 -28.58
C LEU A 337 13.86 16.52 -27.75
N ASP A 338 13.78 17.85 -27.57
CA ASP A 338 14.69 18.61 -26.71
C ASP A 338 14.66 18.11 -25.26
N TYR A 339 13.46 17.84 -24.74
CA TYR A 339 13.29 17.26 -23.41
C TYR A 339 13.94 15.88 -23.31
N PHE A 340 13.70 15.02 -24.31
CA PHE A 340 14.26 13.67 -24.33
C PHE A 340 15.78 13.70 -24.47
N GLU A 341 16.30 14.57 -25.35
CA GLU A 341 17.74 14.75 -25.54
C GLU A 341 18.40 15.20 -24.25
N GLU A 342 17.87 16.23 -23.59
CA GLU A 342 18.44 16.75 -22.34
C GLU A 342 18.42 15.72 -21.21
N THR A 343 17.36 14.92 -21.12
CA THR A 343 17.15 13.98 -20.02
C THR A 343 17.89 12.65 -20.21
N TYR A 344 17.90 12.11 -21.43
CA TYR A 344 18.26 10.71 -21.70
C TYR A 344 19.42 10.51 -22.69
N ILE A 345 19.71 11.49 -23.55
CA ILE A 345 20.78 11.38 -24.59
C ILE A 345 22.00 12.24 -24.24
N GLY A 346 21.78 13.42 -23.69
CA GLY A 346 22.78 14.46 -23.45
C GLY A 346 23.02 15.36 -24.66
N ARG A 347 22.71 16.65 -24.56
CA ARG A 347 22.84 17.61 -25.69
C ARG A 347 24.27 17.68 -26.26
N LEU A 348 24.38 17.76 -27.58
CA LEU A 348 25.63 17.99 -28.28
C LEU A 348 26.16 19.41 -28.02
N ARG A 349 27.46 19.53 -27.71
CA ARG A 349 28.15 20.82 -27.54
C ARG A 349 28.88 21.21 -28.82
N ALA A 350 29.24 22.50 -28.92
CA ALA A 350 30.01 23.04 -30.05
C ALA A 350 31.36 22.35 -30.27
N ASN A 351 31.94 21.73 -29.24
CA ASN A 351 33.18 20.96 -29.34
C ASN A 351 32.97 19.47 -29.70
N HIS A 352 31.80 19.12 -30.25
CA HIS A 352 31.40 17.75 -30.62
C HIS A 352 31.36 16.74 -29.45
N THR A 353 31.36 17.19 -28.20
CA THR A 353 31.13 16.33 -27.03
C THR A 353 29.69 16.45 -26.55
N ARG A 354 29.11 15.37 -26.02
CA ARG A 354 27.77 15.41 -25.42
C ARG A 354 27.83 15.79 -23.94
N ARG A 355 26.85 16.57 -23.48
CA ARG A 355 26.62 16.79 -22.05
C ARG A 355 26.29 15.45 -21.38
N LYS A 356 26.62 15.31 -20.10
CA LYS A 356 26.15 14.18 -19.31
C LYS A 356 24.62 14.25 -19.18
N ALA A 357 23.92 13.23 -19.66
CA ALA A 357 22.49 13.09 -19.49
C ALA A 357 22.13 12.90 -18.00
N THR A 358 20.90 13.28 -17.63
CA THR A 358 20.35 13.06 -16.28
C THR A 358 20.32 11.57 -15.93
N PHE A 359 19.97 10.73 -16.91
CA PHE A 359 20.02 9.28 -16.83
C PHE A 359 20.81 8.73 -18.02
N THR A 360 21.78 7.85 -17.77
CA THR A 360 22.63 7.26 -18.82
C THR A 360 21.84 6.30 -19.70
N ILE A 361 22.26 6.15 -20.96
CA ILE A 361 21.64 5.24 -21.93
C ILE A 361 21.56 3.81 -21.37
N ASP A 362 22.63 3.31 -20.77
CA ASP A 362 22.66 1.97 -20.16
C ASP A 362 21.61 1.78 -19.06
N PHE A 363 21.29 2.84 -18.31
CA PHE A 363 20.31 2.77 -17.23
C PHE A 363 18.88 2.61 -17.78
N TRP A 364 18.48 3.40 -18.78
CA TRP A 364 17.09 3.38 -19.28
C TRP A 364 16.88 2.45 -20.49
N SER A 365 17.96 1.90 -21.07
CA SER A 365 17.87 0.93 -22.15
C SER A 365 17.24 -0.39 -21.69
N MET A 366 16.29 -0.86 -22.47
CA MET A 366 15.62 -2.15 -22.34
C MET A 366 16.21 -3.21 -23.28
N PHE A 367 17.25 -2.88 -24.06
CA PHE A 367 17.87 -3.81 -25.00
C PHE A 367 18.39 -5.07 -24.29
N HIS A 368 19.33 -4.90 -23.36
CA HIS A 368 19.93 -6.03 -22.64
C HIS A 368 18.89 -6.81 -21.83
N ARG A 369 18.03 -6.10 -21.09
CA ARG A 369 16.92 -6.74 -20.35
C ARG A 369 16.02 -7.59 -21.25
N THR A 370 15.69 -7.10 -22.45
CA THR A 370 14.90 -7.89 -23.40
C THR A 370 15.66 -9.11 -23.88
N THR A 371 16.91 -8.96 -24.31
CA THR A 371 17.72 -10.08 -24.84
C THR A 371 17.97 -11.17 -23.80
N GLN A 372 18.07 -10.81 -22.53
CA GLN A 372 18.29 -11.72 -21.41
C GLN A 372 16.98 -12.22 -20.79
N SER A 373 15.82 -11.89 -21.39
CA SER A 373 14.49 -12.24 -20.86
C SER A 373 14.26 -11.78 -19.41
N LEU A 374 14.92 -10.70 -19.01
CA LEU A 374 14.70 -10.07 -17.71
C LEU A 374 13.45 -9.20 -17.75
N MET A 375 12.87 -8.95 -16.58
CA MET A 375 11.72 -8.06 -16.42
C MET A 375 12.01 -6.66 -16.98
N ARG A 376 11.02 -5.97 -17.55
CA ARG A 376 11.22 -4.60 -18.10
C ARG A 376 10.32 -3.56 -17.49
N THR A 377 9.20 -4.01 -16.94
CA THR A 377 8.21 -3.16 -16.30
C THR A 377 8.03 -3.58 -14.86
N ASN A 378 7.63 -2.63 -14.03
CA ASN A 378 7.32 -2.87 -12.63
C ASN A 378 5.84 -3.22 -12.41
N ASN A 379 5.15 -3.71 -13.45
CA ASN A 379 3.70 -3.97 -13.44
C ASN A 379 3.27 -4.87 -12.28
N SER A 380 4.12 -5.83 -11.90
CA SER A 380 3.87 -6.73 -10.77
C SER A 380 3.92 -5.98 -9.44
N ALA A 381 4.92 -5.12 -9.20
CA ALA A 381 4.96 -4.30 -8.00
C ALA A 381 3.84 -3.24 -7.99
N GLU A 382 3.48 -2.66 -9.15
CA GLU A 382 2.32 -1.76 -9.22
C GLU A 382 0.99 -2.47 -8.95
N ALA A 383 0.83 -3.69 -9.48
CA ALA A 383 -0.33 -4.52 -9.17
C ALA A 383 -0.37 -4.86 -7.67
N TYR A 384 0.79 -5.15 -7.09
CA TYR A 384 0.95 -5.35 -5.66
C TYR A 384 0.57 -4.08 -4.86
N HIS A 385 1.08 -2.91 -5.25
CA HIS A 385 0.74 -1.62 -4.64
C HIS A 385 -0.76 -1.33 -4.76
N ARG A 386 -1.40 -1.61 -5.90
CA ARG A 386 -2.86 -1.49 -6.06
C ARG A 386 -3.62 -2.44 -5.14
N ARG A 387 -3.16 -3.69 -5.01
CA ARG A 387 -3.75 -4.68 -4.11
C ARG A 387 -3.63 -4.24 -2.64
N ILE A 388 -2.44 -3.82 -2.21
CA ILE A 388 -2.23 -3.20 -0.90
C ILE A 388 -3.20 -2.03 -0.71
N ASN A 389 -3.27 -1.10 -1.66
CA ASN A 389 -4.16 0.05 -1.55
C ASN A 389 -5.63 -0.36 -1.36
N ALA A 390 -6.07 -1.40 -2.08
CA ALA A 390 -7.42 -1.96 -1.94
C ALA A 390 -7.65 -2.67 -0.60
N ILE A 391 -6.67 -3.42 -0.08
CA ILE A 391 -6.72 -4.08 1.23
C ILE A 391 -6.81 -3.05 2.36
N PHE A 392 -6.12 -1.92 2.20
CA PHE A 392 -6.06 -0.92 3.24
C PHE A 392 -7.38 -0.15 3.41
N GLN A 393 -8.20 -0.02 2.36
CA GLN A 393 -9.56 0.59 2.37
C GLN A 393 -9.64 1.97 3.05
N CYS A 394 -8.52 2.66 3.22
CA CYS A 394 -8.42 4.00 3.79
C CYS A 394 -7.15 4.69 3.27
N SER A 395 -7.22 6.00 3.11
CA SER A 395 -6.04 6.85 2.96
C SER A 395 -5.45 7.10 4.37
N HIS A 396 -4.14 6.96 4.51
CA HIS A 396 -3.39 7.22 5.76
C HIS A 396 -3.88 6.46 7.00
N PRO A 397 -3.69 5.12 7.06
CA PRO A 397 -3.96 4.34 8.27
C PRO A 397 -3.09 4.81 9.44
N THR A 398 -3.61 4.73 10.67
CA THR A 398 -2.76 4.88 11.87
C THR A 398 -1.62 3.84 11.85
N LEU A 399 -0.46 4.14 12.45
CA LEU A 399 0.70 3.23 12.43
C LEU A 399 0.36 1.79 12.82
N TRP A 400 -0.38 1.58 13.92
CA TRP A 400 -0.73 0.22 14.36
C TRP A 400 -1.63 -0.54 13.38
N VAL A 401 -2.58 0.16 12.75
CA VAL A 401 -3.41 -0.44 11.70
C VAL A 401 -2.54 -0.80 10.50
N PHE A 402 -1.58 0.07 10.16
CA PHE A 402 -0.66 -0.21 9.07
C PHE A 402 0.20 -1.45 9.34
N LEU A 403 0.85 -1.52 10.51
CA LEU A 403 1.68 -2.66 10.88
C LEU A 403 0.88 -3.96 10.96
N GLN A 404 -0.34 -3.94 11.49
CA GLN A 404 -1.19 -5.12 11.53
C GLN A 404 -1.52 -5.62 10.11
N LYS A 405 -1.88 -4.72 9.19
CA LYS A 405 -2.15 -5.09 7.79
C LYS A 405 -0.89 -5.58 7.08
N LEU A 406 0.27 -5.02 7.41
CA LEU A 406 1.54 -5.48 6.87
C LEU A 406 1.86 -6.92 7.33
N ILE A 407 1.52 -7.28 8.56
CA ILE A 407 1.63 -8.66 9.08
C ILE A 407 0.66 -9.59 8.34
N ASP A 408 -0.58 -9.17 8.12
CA ASP A 408 -1.56 -9.97 7.35
C ASP A 408 -1.09 -10.19 5.91
N GLU A 409 -0.51 -9.15 5.30
CA GLU A 409 0.08 -9.18 3.96
C GLU A 409 1.33 -10.08 3.88
N GLN A 410 2.19 -10.06 4.90
CA GLN A 410 3.32 -10.99 4.99
C GLN A 410 2.83 -12.44 5.01
N ASN A 411 1.74 -12.75 5.72
CA ASN A 411 1.17 -14.08 5.74
C ASN A 411 0.57 -14.48 4.38
N ALA A 412 -0.05 -13.56 3.65
CA ALA A 412 -0.50 -13.79 2.27
C ALA A 412 0.68 -14.06 1.33
N THR A 413 1.76 -13.26 1.44
CA THR A 413 3.00 -13.43 0.68
C THR A 413 3.63 -14.80 0.97
N HIS A 414 3.63 -15.25 2.21
CA HIS A 414 4.10 -16.58 2.58
C HIS A 414 3.31 -17.69 1.87
N ALA A 415 1.98 -17.57 1.79
CA ALA A 415 1.16 -18.52 1.02
C ALA A 415 1.54 -18.53 -0.47
N ASP A 416 1.78 -17.35 -1.06
CA ASP A 416 2.25 -17.25 -2.46
C ASP A 416 3.62 -17.92 -2.65
N ILE A 417 4.57 -17.72 -1.73
CA ILE A 417 5.89 -18.37 -1.75
C ILE A 417 5.74 -19.90 -1.66
N VAL A 418 4.87 -20.41 -0.80
CA VAL A 418 4.60 -21.85 -0.68
C VAL A 418 4.00 -22.40 -1.98
N HIS A 419 3.06 -21.69 -2.61
CA HIS A 419 2.50 -22.09 -3.91
C HIS A 419 3.57 -22.12 -5.00
N ILE A 420 4.43 -21.10 -5.09
CA ILE A 420 5.56 -21.04 -6.03
C ILE A 420 6.51 -22.21 -5.81
N ARG A 421 6.85 -22.52 -4.55
CA ARG A 421 7.71 -23.66 -4.20
C ARG A 421 7.08 -25.00 -4.57
N SER A 422 5.76 -25.09 -4.52
CA SER A 422 4.96 -26.26 -4.88
C SER A 422 4.65 -26.34 -6.38
N GLY A 423 5.12 -25.40 -7.20
CA GLY A 423 4.85 -25.34 -8.64
C GLY A 423 3.44 -24.89 -9.03
N GLN A 424 2.63 -24.43 -8.07
CA GLN A 424 1.27 -23.93 -8.30
C GLN A 424 1.29 -22.43 -8.61
N VAL A 425 1.76 -22.08 -9.80
CA VAL A 425 1.99 -20.68 -10.19
C VAL A 425 0.89 -20.12 -11.08
N PRO A 426 0.49 -18.85 -10.91
CA PRO A 426 -0.44 -18.20 -11.82
C PRO A 426 0.11 -18.18 -13.24
N LYS A 427 -0.68 -18.63 -14.22
CA LYS A 427 -0.28 -18.60 -15.64
C LYS A 427 -0.17 -17.16 -16.12
N SER A 428 0.92 -16.82 -16.80
CA SER A 428 1.04 -15.56 -17.51
C SER A 428 -0.05 -15.46 -18.58
N LYS A 429 -0.55 -14.24 -18.83
CA LYS A 429 -1.53 -14.03 -19.90
C LYS A 429 -0.83 -14.27 -21.24
N LYS A 430 -1.37 -15.17 -22.08
CA LYS A 430 -0.85 -15.47 -23.44
C LYS A 430 -0.55 -14.23 -24.29
N LYS A 431 -1.30 -13.13 -24.10
CA LYS A 431 -1.05 -11.84 -24.78
C LYS A 431 0.34 -11.26 -24.46
N ASN A 432 0.76 -11.33 -23.19
CA ASN A 432 2.06 -10.83 -22.75
C ASN A 432 3.18 -11.68 -23.34
N GLU A 433 3.06 -13.01 -23.29
CA GLU A 433 4.04 -13.92 -23.90
C GLU A 433 4.25 -13.68 -25.40
N ARG A 434 3.17 -13.43 -26.15
CA ARG A 434 3.26 -13.09 -27.59
C ARG A 434 3.92 -11.74 -27.83
N PHE A 435 3.69 -10.76 -26.96
CA PHE A 435 4.35 -9.46 -27.04
C PHE A 435 5.86 -9.60 -26.76
N GLU A 436 6.23 -10.30 -25.68
CA GLU A 436 7.61 -10.61 -25.32
C GLU A 436 8.38 -11.25 -26.48
N LYS A 437 7.81 -12.31 -27.08
CA LYS A 437 8.44 -13.01 -28.21
C LYS A 437 8.61 -12.13 -29.45
N ARG A 438 7.61 -11.31 -29.80
CA ARG A 438 7.68 -10.41 -30.96
C ARG A 438 8.77 -9.36 -30.78
N LEU A 439 8.81 -8.74 -29.60
CA LEU A 439 9.78 -7.70 -29.30
C LEU A 439 11.22 -8.28 -29.26
N LEU A 440 11.41 -9.45 -28.66
CA LEU A 440 12.69 -10.16 -28.70
C LEU A 440 13.11 -10.49 -30.13
N HIS A 441 12.19 -10.93 -30.98
CA HIS A 441 12.47 -11.20 -32.39
C HIS A 441 12.95 -9.94 -33.14
N LEU A 442 12.25 -8.82 -32.98
CA LEU A 442 12.61 -7.54 -33.61
C LEU A 442 13.99 -7.04 -33.16
N ILE A 443 14.31 -7.17 -31.88
CA ILE A 443 15.61 -6.74 -31.33
C ILE A 443 16.74 -7.66 -31.77
N SER A 444 16.47 -8.97 -31.86
CA SER A 444 17.47 -9.97 -32.27
C SER A 444 17.71 -9.99 -33.79
N ASN A 445 16.79 -9.42 -34.58
CA ASN A 445 16.85 -9.37 -36.04
C ASN A 445 16.62 -7.92 -36.51
N PRO A 446 17.56 -7.00 -36.24
CA PRO A 446 17.37 -5.59 -36.53
C PRO A 446 17.32 -5.33 -38.04
N HIS A 447 16.47 -4.39 -38.45
CA HIS A 447 16.48 -3.85 -39.79
C HIS A 447 17.80 -3.10 -40.07
N GLN A 448 18.25 -3.11 -41.34
CA GLN A 448 19.43 -2.35 -41.75
C GLN A 448 19.26 -0.84 -41.56
N ASN A 449 18.05 -0.33 -41.80
CA ASN A 449 17.70 1.07 -41.56
C ASN A 449 17.14 1.23 -40.14
N ILE A 450 17.74 2.14 -39.36
CA ILE A 450 17.41 2.34 -37.95
C ILE A 450 16.02 2.97 -37.75
N LEU A 451 15.56 3.81 -38.67
CA LEU A 451 14.21 4.38 -38.63
C LEU A 451 13.17 3.29 -38.86
N THR A 452 13.41 2.37 -39.81
CA THR A 452 12.55 1.20 -40.02
C THR A 452 12.52 0.28 -38.79
N GLN A 453 13.65 0.17 -38.08
CA GLN A 453 13.71 -0.53 -36.79
C GLN A 453 12.84 0.14 -35.74
N LEU A 454 12.95 1.47 -35.58
CA LEU A 454 12.12 2.23 -34.65
C LEU A 454 10.64 2.12 -34.98
N ASP A 455 10.26 2.21 -36.26
CA ASP A 455 8.89 2.00 -36.73
C ASP A 455 8.34 0.63 -36.33
N SER A 456 9.11 -0.43 -36.58
CA SER A 456 8.70 -1.81 -36.28
C SER A 456 8.54 -2.06 -34.78
N ILE A 457 9.44 -1.49 -33.97
CA ILE A 457 9.35 -1.56 -32.51
C ILE A 457 8.17 -0.74 -32.00
N ALA A 458 7.99 0.50 -32.48
CA ALA A 458 6.91 1.42 -32.10
C ALA A 458 5.53 0.78 -32.31
N ASN A 459 5.31 0.10 -33.44
CA ASN A 459 4.09 -0.64 -33.76
C ASN A 459 3.69 -1.72 -32.73
N ASN A 460 4.63 -2.16 -31.89
CA ASN A 460 4.40 -3.18 -30.88
C ASN A 460 4.25 -2.61 -29.47
N ILE A 461 4.65 -1.37 -29.23
CA ILE A 461 4.63 -0.72 -27.93
C ILE A 461 3.32 0.06 -27.75
N THR A 462 2.80 0.07 -26.53
CA THR A 462 1.75 1.01 -26.11
C THR A 462 2.32 1.94 -25.05
N LEU A 463 2.10 3.26 -25.15
CA LEU A 463 2.42 4.19 -24.06
C LEU A 463 1.39 4.16 -22.93
#